data_AF-A0A7S2NW03-F1
#
_entry.id   AF-A0A7S2NW03-F1
#
_cell.length_a   1.000
_cell.length_b   1.000
_cell.length_c   1.000
_cell.angle_alpha   90.00
_cell.angle_beta   90.00
_cell.angle_gamma   90.00
#
_symmetry.space_group_name_H-M   'P 1'
#
loop_
_entity.id
_entity.type
_entity.pdbx_description
1 polymer ?
#
loop_
_entity_poly.entity_id
_entity_poly.type
_entity_poly.pdbx_seq_one_letter_code
_entity_poly.pdbx_strand_id
1 'polypeptide(L)'
;WLLGEDTSLSPEDAVGKWLSWELALMRASPSSQSRGQTSSADGKGKGKADEPGPPAKAWPALPSSGWKNQALLTMHYVVEDGFFQDGFDLLQEARNFQFPLHIVHGRRDCICPAKNAEDLAREAPNAELMLTDGGHSQWDAENVDAFVRATDRLAEEVLLKA
;
A
#
# COMPACT_ATOMS: atom_id res chain seq x y z
N TRP A 1 9.07 -13.60 -7.94
CA TRP A 1 9.61 -14.40 -6.82
C TRP A 1 8.65 -14.51 -5.61
N LEU A 2 7.35 -14.72 -5.82
CA LEU A 2 6.40 -15.12 -4.76
C LEU A 2 5.30 -16.09 -5.23
N LEU A 3 5.18 -16.28 -6.54
CA LEU A 3 4.72 -17.52 -7.16
C LEU A 3 6.02 -18.14 -7.66
N GLY A 4 6.44 -19.29 -7.13
CA GLY A 4 7.59 -20.01 -7.71
C GLY A 4 7.43 -20.12 -9.22
N GLU A 5 8.52 -20.38 -9.96
CA GLU A 5 8.61 -20.44 -11.44
C GLU A 5 7.58 -21.36 -12.15
N ASP A 6 6.66 -21.94 -11.40
CA ASP A 6 5.49 -22.64 -11.83
C ASP A 6 4.41 -21.70 -12.42
N THR A 7 4.58 -21.41 -13.71
CA THR A 7 3.58 -20.75 -14.56
C THR A 7 2.36 -21.64 -14.87
N SER A 8 2.27 -22.86 -14.31
CA SER A 8 1.14 -23.78 -14.54
C SER A 8 -0.10 -23.44 -13.71
N LEU A 9 0.00 -22.53 -12.75
CA LEU A 9 -1.12 -22.14 -11.90
C LEU A 9 -2.15 -21.31 -12.68
N SER A 10 -3.43 -21.65 -12.52
CA SER A 10 -4.51 -20.82 -13.03
C SER A 10 -4.50 -19.44 -12.32
N PRO A 11 -4.98 -18.36 -12.96
CA PRO A 11 -5.08 -17.05 -12.31
C PRO A 11 -5.86 -17.08 -11.00
N GLU A 12 -6.89 -17.93 -10.88
CA GLU A 12 -7.66 -18.07 -9.65
C GLU A 12 -6.84 -18.74 -8.53
N ASP A 13 -6.06 -19.77 -8.85
CA ASP A 13 -5.19 -20.45 -7.88
C ASP A 13 -4.03 -19.56 -7.41
N ALA A 14 -3.46 -18.76 -8.32
CA ALA A 14 -2.43 -17.79 -7.99
C ALA A 14 -2.95 -16.75 -6.99
N VAL A 15 -4.13 -16.18 -7.25
CA VAL A 15 -4.82 -15.23 -6.36
C VAL A 15 -5.13 -15.87 -5.00
N GLY A 16 -5.62 -17.11 -5.00
CA GLY A 16 -5.90 -17.85 -3.78
C GLY A 16 -4.65 -18.07 -2.92
N LYS A 17 -3.52 -18.43 -3.55
CA LYS A 17 -2.23 -18.62 -2.86
C LYS A 17 -1.68 -17.30 -2.30
N TRP A 18 -1.71 -16.22 -3.07
CA TRP A 18 -1.26 -14.92 -2.60
C TRP A 18 -2.07 -14.39 -1.43
N LEU A 19 -3.40 -14.43 -1.53
CA LEU A 19 -4.23 -14.02 -0.38
C LEU A 19 -3.89 -14.88 0.83
N SER A 20 -3.82 -16.20 0.67
CA SER A 20 -3.54 -17.10 1.79
C SER A 20 -2.22 -16.75 2.47
N TRP A 21 -1.21 -16.39 1.69
CA TRP A 21 0.08 -15.91 2.18
C TRP A 21 -0.04 -14.55 2.87
N GLU A 22 -0.66 -13.55 2.23
CA GLU A 22 -0.85 -12.21 2.79
C GLU A 22 -1.61 -12.26 4.12
N LEU A 23 -2.71 -13.01 4.17
CA LEU A 23 -3.48 -13.22 5.41
C LEU A 23 -2.69 -13.99 6.46
N ALA A 24 -1.85 -14.95 6.08
CA ALA A 24 -1.00 -15.66 7.03
C ALA A 24 0.03 -14.72 7.66
N LEU A 25 0.62 -13.82 6.87
CA LEU A 25 1.54 -12.80 7.36
C LEU A 25 0.85 -11.78 8.26
N MET A 26 -0.34 -11.30 7.86
CA MET A 26 -1.16 -10.42 8.70
C MET A 26 -1.54 -11.08 10.04
N ARG A 27 -1.81 -12.39 10.06
CA ARG A 27 -2.13 -13.15 11.28
C ARG A 27 -0.92 -13.49 12.14
N ALA A 28 0.25 -13.61 11.52
CA ALA A 28 1.51 -13.88 12.21
C ALA A 28 2.08 -12.61 12.89
N SER A 29 1.62 -11.42 12.48
CA SER A 29 1.92 -10.18 13.18
C SER A 29 1.03 -10.04 14.42
N PRO A 30 1.58 -9.79 15.63
CA PRO A 30 0.78 -9.68 16.83
C PRO A 30 0.09 -8.31 16.88
N SER A 31 -1.13 -8.25 16.36
CA SER A 31 -2.12 -7.23 16.68
C SER A 31 -3.55 -7.78 16.48
N SER A 32 -4.43 -7.46 17.43
CA SER A 32 -5.76 -8.03 17.59
C SER A 32 -6.76 -7.48 16.56
N GLN A 33 -7.42 -8.38 15.83
CA GLN A 33 -8.57 -8.08 14.98
C GLN A 33 -9.73 -7.44 15.78
N SER A 34 -10.28 -6.33 15.26
CA SER A 34 -11.72 -6.09 15.34
C SER A 34 -12.21 -5.37 14.08
N ARG A 35 -13.36 -5.82 13.58
CA ARG A 35 -13.84 -5.69 12.19
C ARG A 35 -15.03 -4.75 12.15
N GLY A 36 -15.07 -3.84 11.17
CA GLY A 36 -16.26 -3.08 10.81
C GLY A 36 -16.21 -2.71 9.32
N GLN A 37 -16.92 -3.48 8.49
CA GLN A 37 -17.15 -3.16 7.08
C GLN A 37 -18.41 -2.29 6.96
N THR A 38 -18.34 -1.15 6.27
CA THR A 38 -19.51 -0.50 5.66
C THR A 38 -19.14 0.06 4.30
N SER A 39 -19.86 -0.40 3.28
CA SER A 39 -19.84 0.11 1.90
C SER A 39 -20.77 1.32 1.73
N SER A 40 -20.43 2.26 0.86
CA SER A 40 -21.38 2.80 -0.13
C SER A 40 -20.67 3.55 -1.24
N ALA A 41 -21.16 3.39 -2.46
CA ALA A 41 -20.77 4.11 -3.67
C ALA A 41 -21.51 5.45 -3.80
N ASP A 42 -20.90 6.43 -4.49
CA ASP A 42 -21.44 7.08 -5.70
C ASP A 42 -20.69 8.38 -6.04
N GLY A 43 -20.37 8.59 -7.33
CA GLY A 43 -19.84 9.87 -7.82
C GLY A 43 -19.33 9.83 -9.27
N LYS A 44 -20.19 10.19 -10.23
CA LYS A 44 -19.86 10.42 -11.65
C LYS A 44 -19.13 11.76 -11.85
N GLY A 45 -18.15 11.81 -12.78
CA GLY A 45 -17.66 13.08 -13.36
C GLY A 45 -16.43 12.92 -14.26
N LYS A 46 -16.50 13.38 -15.51
CA LYS A 46 -15.60 13.12 -16.65
C LYS A 46 -14.41 14.09 -16.79
N GLY A 47 -13.33 13.62 -17.44
CA GLY A 47 -12.38 14.43 -18.21
C GLY A 47 -11.49 13.55 -19.10
N LYS A 48 -11.62 13.64 -20.42
CA LYS A 48 -10.92 12.81 -21.42
C LYS A 48 -9.48 13.30 -21.65
N ALA A 49 -8.50 12.45 -21.40
CA ALA A 49 -7.23 12.41 -22.14
C ALA A 49 -7.22 11.11 -22.97
N ASP A 50 -6.47 11.05 -24.07
CA ASP A 50 -6.49 9.95 -25.05
C ASP A 50 -6.30 8.57 -24.38
N GLU A 51 -7.41 7.89 -24.10
CA GLU A 51 -7.37 6.61 -23.40
C GLU A 51 -6.92 5.50 -24.36
N PRO A 52 -5.93 4.68 -23.98
CA PRO A 52 -5.65 3.46 -24.71
C PRO A 52 -6.93 2.62 -24.77
N GLY A 53 -7.22 2.09 -25.96
CA GLY A 53 -8.41 1.27 -26.19
C GLY A 53 -8.50 0.12 -25.19
N PRO A 54 -9.72 -0.41 -24.94
CA PRO A 54 -9.91 -1.50 -23.99
C PRO A 54 -8.96 -2.66 -24.34
N PRO A 55 -8.41 -3.36 -23.32
CA PRO A 55 -7.44 -4.42 -23.55
C PRO A 55 -8.00 -5.43 -24.56
N ALA A 56 -7.17 -5.83 -25.52
CA ALA A 56 -7.55 -6.74 -26.61
C ALA A 56 -8.13 -8.08 -26.10
N LYS A 57 -7.87 -8.41 -24.83
CA LYS A 57 -8.47 -9.51 -24.11
C LYS A 57 -9.35 -8.96 -23.00
N ALA A 58 -10.63 -9.35 -22.99
CA ALA A 58 -11.53 -9.04 -21.90
C ALA A 58 -10.93 -9.53 -20.58
N TRP A 59 -10.93 -8.65 -19.57
CA TRP A 59 -10.53 -9.05 -18.22
C TRP A 59 -11.49 -10.16 -17.74
N PRO A 60 -11.00 -11.24 -17.12
CA PRO A 60 -11.88 -12.25 -16.54
C PRO A 60 -12.86 -11.58 -15.57
N ALA A 61 -14.09 -12.09 -15.51
CA ALA A 61 -15.09 -11.55 -14.60
C ALA A 61 -14.51 -11.48 -13.18
N LEU A 62 -14.49 -10.29 -12.59
CA LEU A 62 -13.92 -10.09 -11.27
C LEU A 62 -14.75 -10.90 -10.25
N PRO A 63 -14.11 -11.62 -9.32
CA PRO A 63 -14.82 -12.29 -8.25
C PRO A 63 -15.62 -11.28 -7.42
N SER A 64 -16.78 -11.70 -6.91
CA SER A 64 -17.63 -10.86 -6.06
C SER A 64 -17.00 -10.51 -4.70
N SER A 65 -15.91 -11.20 -4.32
CA SER A 65 -15.23 -10.98 -3.06
C SER A 65 -14.17 -9.88 -3.19
N GLY A 66 -14.27 -8.82 -2.37
CA GLY A 66 -13.36 -7.67 -2.42
C GLY A 66 -11.88 -8.02 -2.21
N TRP A 67 -11.56 -9.03 -1.39
CA TRP A 67 -10.17 -9.43 -1.14
C TRP A 67 -9.51 -10.13 -2.33
N LYS A 68 -10.27 -10.94 -3.09
CA LYS A 68 -9.76 -11.55 -4.33
C LYS A 68 -9.44 -10.46 -5.37
N ASN A 69 -10.26 -9.42 -5.42
CA ASN A 69 -10.03 -8.28 -6.31
C ASN A 69 -8.80 -7.47 -5.89
N GLN A 70 -8.58 -7.27 -4.58
CA GLN A 70 -7.36 -6.65 -4.06
C GLN A 70 -6.12 -7.44 -4.47
N ALA A 71 -6.10 -8.76 -4.24
CA ALA A 71 -4.98 -9.60 -4.63
C ALA A 71 -4.69 -9.56 -6.15
N LEU A 72 -5.73 -9.61 -6.99
CA LEU A 72 -5.58 -9.45 -8.45
C LEU A 72 -4.97 -8.11 -8.82
N LEU A 73 -5.45 -7.02 -8.22
CA LEU A 73 -4.98 -5.68 -8.51
C LEU A 73 -3.54 -5.50 -8.05
N THR A 74 -3.20 -5.92 -6.82
CA THR A 74 -1.85 -5.87 -6.29
C THR A 74 -0.88 -6.65 -7.18
N MET A 75 -1.22 -7.89 -7.57
CA MET A 75 -0.39 -8.67 -8.49
C MET A 75 -0.16 -7.96 -9.81
N HIS A 76 -1.20 -7.36 -10.39
CA HIS A 76 -1.07 -6.68 -11.66
C HIS A 76 -0.09 -5.52 -11.57
N TYR A 77 -0.21 -4.67 -10.55
CA TYR A 77 0.74 -3.58 -10.32
C TYR A 77 2.15 -4.08 -10.01
N VAL A 78 2.31 -5.19 -9.29
CA VAL A 78 3.64 -5.76 -9.00
C VAL A 78 4.29 -6.33 -10.26
N VAL A 79 3.54 -7.01 -11.13
CA VAL A 79 4.08 -7.60 -12.37
C VAL A 79 4.44 -6.52 -13.40
N GLU A 80 3.73 -5.40 -13.40
CA GLU A 80 3.98 -4.27 -14.29
C GLU A 80 4.94 -3.24 -13.68
N ASP A 81 5.68 -3.60 -12.62
CA ASP A 81 6.61 -2.72 -11.90
C ASP A 81 6.01 -1.34 -11.55
N GLY A 82 4.75 -1.34 -11.10
CA GLY A 82 4.00 -0.14 -10.72
C GLY A 82 3.63 0.77 -11.90
N PHE A 83 3.86 0.33 -13.15
CA PHE A 83 3.77 1.14 -14.37
C PHE A 83 4.74 2.33 -14.36
N PHE A 84 5.84 2.24 -13.62
CA PHE A 84 6.88 3.26 -13.63
C PHE A 84 7.60 3.27 -14.99
N GLN A 85 8.07 4.46 -15.39
CA GLN A 85 8.91 4.57 -16.58
C GLN A 85 10.29 3.97 -16.30
N ASP A 86 10.95 3.48 -17.34
CA ASP A 86 12.32 2.97 -17.22
C ASP A 86 13.24 4.02 -16.57
N GLY A 87 13.93 3.63 -15.50
CA GLY A 87 14.83 4.50 -14.75
C GLY A 87 14.15 5.45 -13.77
N PHE A 88 12.83 5.33 -13.56
CA PHE A 88 12.14 6.08 -12.51
C PHE A 88 12.54 5.57 -11.11
N ASP A 89 12.97 6.48 -10.24
CA ASP A 89 13.43 6.19 -8.89
C ASP A 89 12.62 6.99 -7.86
N LEU A 90 11.78 6.29 -7.11
CA LEU A 90 10.94 6.86 -6.06
C LEU A 90 11.75 7.58 -4.97
N LEU A 91 12.93 7.09 -4.62
CA LEU A 91 13.78 7.71 -3.60
C LEU A 91 14.44 8.99 -4.13
N GLN A 92 14.79 9.02 -5.41
CA GLN A 92 15.26 10.25 -6.05
C GLN A 92 14.15 11.32 -6.05
N GLU A 93 12.92 10.95 -6.40
CA GLU A 93 11.78 11.88 -6.39
C GLU A 93 11.41 12.34 -4.98
N ALA A 94 11.61 11.50 -3.96
CA ALA A 94 11.37 11.87 -2.57
C ALA A 94 12.22 13.07 -2.12
N ARG A 95 13.40 13.29 -2.71
CA ARG A 95 14.24 14.48 -2.43
C ARG A 95 13.55 15.79 -2.80
N ASN A 96 12.60 15.73 -3.73
CA ASN A 96 11.87 16.90 -4.21
C ASN A 96 10.68 17.26 -3.31
N PHE A 97 10.32 16.44 -2.31
CA PHE A 97 9.23 16.75 -1.38
C PHE A 97 9.56 17.97 -0.52
N GLN A 98 8.81 19.05 -0.71
CA GLN A 98 8.99 20.31 0.05
C GLN A 98 8.02 20.47 1.22
N PHE A 99 7.07 19.55 1.40
CA PHE A 99 6.09 19.61 2.46
C PHE A 99 6.50 18.76 3.67
N PRO A 100 5.97 19.06 4.88
CA PRO A 100 6.19 18.21 6.05
C PRO A 100 5.71 16.78 5.77
N LEU A 101 6.56 15.80 6.08
CA LEU A 101 6.27 14.38 5.83
C LEU A 101 6.45 13.59 7.13
N HIS A 102 5.36 13.08 7.70
CA HIS A 102 5.42 12.17 8.84
C HIS A 102 5.23 10.74 8.35
N ILE A 103 6.21 9.87 8.60
CA ILE A 103 6.22 8.46 8.20
C ILE A 103 6.03 7.60 9.45
N VAL A 104 4.92 6.88 9.54
CA VAL A 104 4.65 5.92 10.61
C VAL A 104 4.76 4.52 10.02
N HIS A 105 5.64 3.68 10.58
CA HIS A 105 5.88 2.33 10.07
C HIS A 105 6.07 1.31 11.19
N GLY A 106 5.45 0.15 11.08
CA GLY A 106 5.63 -0.94 12.04
C GLY A 106 6.99 -1.62 11.90
N ARG A 107 7.76 -1.72 12.99
CA ARG A 107 9.08 -2.38 12.99
C ARG A 107 9.01 -3.86 12.62
N ARG A 108 7.86 -4.50 12.85
CA ARG A 108 7.61 -5.93 12.56
C ARG A 108 6.86 -6.15 11.26
N ASP A 109 6.79 -5.15 10.38
CA ASP A 109 6.19 -5.29 9.06
C ASP A 109 7.03 -6.26 8.19
N CYS A 110 6.43 -7.40 7.87
CA CYS A 110 7.02 -8.45 7.05
C CYS A 110 6.57 -8.42 5.59
N ILE A 111 5.63 -7.54 5.23
CA ILE A 111 5.13 -7.32 3.86
C ILE A 111 5.93 -6.19 3.23
N CYS A 112 6.04 -5.07 3.92
CA CYS A 112 6.82 -3.90 3.52
C CYS A 112 7.89 -3.65 4.59
N PRO A 113 9.13 -4.17 4.39
CA PRO A 113 10.18 -4.06 5.40
C PRO A 113 10.42 -2.61 5.85
N ALA A 114 10.62 -2.40 7.15
CA ALA A 114 10.87 -1.08 7.73
C ALA A 114 12.04 -0.32 7.08
N LYS A 115 13.00 -1.04 6.49
CA LYS A 115 14.07 -0.48 5.66
C LYS A 115 13.55 0.47 4.58
N ASN A 116 12.41 0.18 3.95
CA ASN A 116 11.83 1.05 2.92
C ASN A 116 11.44 2.42 3.49
N ALA A 117 10.89 2.45 4.70
CA ALA A 117 10.55 3.69 5.40
C ALA A 117 11.81 4.44 5.87
N GLU A 118 12.84 3.72 6.33
CA GLU A 118 14.14 4.29 6.70
C GLU A 118 14.86 4.92 5.51
N ASP A 119 14.83 4.27 4.35
CA ASP A 119 15.42 4.79 3.12
C ASP A 119 14.63 6.03 2.63
N LEU A 120 13.29 5.99 2.64
CA LEU A 120 12.46 7.15 2.30
C LEU A 120 12.73 8.34 3.22
N ALA A 121 12.79 8.13 4.53
CA ALA A 121 13.04 9.18 5.51
C ALA A 121 14.42 9.82 5.38
N ARG A 122 15.40 9.07 4.85
CA ARG A 122 16.75 9.57 4.60
C ARG A 122 16.83 10.49 3.39
N GLU A 123 16.03 10.18 2.37
CA GLU A 123 16.06 10.90 1.09
C GLU A 123 15.11 12.09 1.07
N ALA A 124 13.99 12.03 1.78
CA ALA A 124 13.04 13.13 1.89
C ALA A 124 13.49 14.18 2.93
N PRO A 125 13.68 15.46 2.55
CA PRO A 125 14.35 16.47 3.39
C PRO A 125 13.56 16.88 4.63
N ASN A 126 12.24 16.77 4.60
CA ASN A 126 11.33 17.17 5.69
C ASN A 126 10.61 15.97 6.32
N ALA A 127 11.24 14.79 6.27
CA ALA A 127 10.67 13.57 6.81
C ALA A 127 10.96 13.36 8.30
N GLU A 128 9.94 13.03 9.08
CA GLU A 128 10.04 12.48 10.43
C GLU A 128 9.59 11.02 10.41
N LEU A 129 10.49 10.09 10.73
CA LEU A 129 10.17 8.66 10.81
C LEU A 129 9.86 8.23 12.24
N MET A 130 8.69 7.62 12.44
CA MET A 130 8.28 6.95 13.65
C MET A 130 8.14 5.45 13.40
N LEU A 131 9.12 4.69 13.90
CA LEU A 131 9.01 3.24 13.95
C LEU A 131 8.26 2.82 15.20
N THR A 132 7.15 2.10 15.02
CA THR A 132 6.34 1.57 16.12
C THR A 132 6.69 0.11 16.38
N ASP A 133 6.22 -0.44 17.49
CA ASP A 133 6.28 -1.89 17.70
C ASP A 133 5.25 -2.66 16.86
N GLY A 134 4.41 -1.99 16.05
CA GLY A 134 3.43 -2.63 15.19
C GLY A 134 4.03 -3.43 14.03
N GLY A 135 3.14 -4.06 13.28
CA GLY A 135 3.38 -4.77 12.02
C GLY A 135 2.90 -4.00 10.80
N HIS A 136 2.45 -4.74 9.79
CA HIS A 136 2.04 -4.18 8.50
C HIS A 136 0.70 -3.42 8.56
N SER A 137 -0.18 -3.81 9.48
CA SER A 137 -1.51 -3.25 9.53
C SER A 137 -1.49 -1.85 10.16
N GLN A 138 -2.03 -0.87 9.44
CA GLN A 138 -2.26 0.47 9.97
C GLN A 138 -3.14 0.50 11.23
N TRP A 139 -3.89 -0.58 11.47
CA TRP A 139 -4.82 -0.74 12.60
C TRP A 139 -4.17 -1.35 13.83
N ASP A 140 -2.87 -1.65 13.79
CA ASP A 140 -2.14 -2.08 14.97
C ASP A 140 -2.17 -0.95 15.99
N ALA A 141 -2.41 -1.28 17.26
CA ALA A 141 -2.68 -0.26 18.28
C ALA A 141 -1.56 0.78 18.36
N GLU A 142 -0.31 0.34 18.21
CA GLU A 142 0.89 1.16 18.19
C GLU A 142 0.98 2.04 16.94
N ASN A 143 0.55 1.51 15.78
CA ASN A 143 0.47 2.28 14.54
C ASN A 143 -0.62 3.35 14.61
N VAL A 144 -1.83 2.99 15.07
CA VAL A 144 -2.95 3.93 15.21
C VAL A 144 -2.57 5.09 16.13
N ASP A 145 -2.02 4.79 17.30
CA ASP A 145 -1.56 5.78 18.27
C ASP A 145 -0.48 6.71 17.69
N ALA A 146 0.47 6.15 16.93
CA ALA A 146 1.48 6.93 16.21
C ALA A 146 0.88 7.80 15.09
N PHE A 147 -0.06 7.28 14.31
CA PHE A 147 -0.76 8.02 13.26
C PHE A 147 -1.52 9.21 13.83
N VAL A 148 -2.30 9.01 14.91
CA VAL A 148 -3.06 10.10 15.57
C VAL A 148 -2.11 11.22 15.98
N ARG A 149 -1.02 10.89 16.70
CA ARG A 149 -0.04 11.90 17.11
C ARG A 149 0.64 12.58 15.94
N ALA A 150 0.95 11.85 14.87
CA ALA A 150 1.59 12.41 13.67
C ALA A 150 0.63 13.37 12.96
N THR A 151 -0.66 13.03 12.86
CA THR A 151 -1.66 13.91 12.27
C THR A 151 -1.93 15.15 13.11
N ASP A 152 -1.92 15.03 14.45
CA ASP A 152 -2.04 16.19 15.34
C ASP A 152 -0.86 17.15 15.16
N ARG A 153 0.38 16.63 15.14
CA ARG A 153 1.59 17.46 14.88
C ARG A 153 1.55 18.11 13.51
N LEU A 154 1.17 17.36 12.47
CA LEU A 154 1.06 17.89 11.12
C LEU A 154 0.01 19.02 11.05
N ALA A 155 -1.11 18.88 11.76
CA ALA A 155 -2.13 19.92 11.84
C ALA A 155 -1.58 21.19 12.52
N GLU A 156 -0.82 21.06 13.61
CA GLU A 156 -0.16 22.21 14.25
C GLU A 156 0.87 22.88 13.31
N GLU A 157 1.69 22.10 12.61
CA GLU A 157 2.71 22.60 11.70
C GLU A 157 2.14 23.34 10.49
N VAL A 158 1.06 22.83 9.92
CA VAL A 158 0.48 23.37 8.69
C VAL A 158 -0.55 24.47 8.96
N LEU A 159 -1.35 24.34 10.03
CA LEU A 159 -2.46 25.26 10.30
C LEU A 159 -2.11 26.38 11.28
N LEU A 160 -1.15 26.19 12.19
CA LEU A 160 -0.80 27.20 13.21
C LEU A 160 0.47 28.00 12.86
N LYS A 161 1.25 27.57 11.86
CA LYS A 161 2.42 28.31 11.36
C LYS A 161 2.18 29.03 10.02
N ALA A 162 0.97 28.93 9.45
CA ALA A 162 0.51 29.69 8.28
C ALA A 162 -0.16 31.00 8.70
#